data_AF-A0A642PVD6-F1
#
_entry.id   AF-A0A642PVD6-F1
#
_cell.length_a   1.000
_cell.length_b   1.000
_cell.length_c   1.000
_cell.angle_alpha   90.00
_cell.angle_beta   90.00
_cell.angle_gamma   90.00
#
_symmetry.space_group_name_H-M   'P 1'
#
loop_
_entity.id
_entity.type
_entity.pdbx_description
1 polymer ?
#
loop_
_entity_poly.entity_id
_entity_poly.type
_entity_poly.pdbx_seq_one_letter_code
_entity_poly.pdbx_strand_id
1 'polypeptide(L)'
;MDLSIFIFCAGVALLILVLIAVCDVSVEGHKRPAPPRIPCPPKLIMAPGMKYQRLTIKAIIRWEQLREKSFSLMDYTDKEDIESLLYVMYITSDKPGYTFEVFRQVIADERFMSAMSYDLGRIMEIVDQFRKKTTVSDLGSTEGSPEYIGSIVSTLIMAGLDAHYALNEMELYDLPLYLEAYERKRKEEMEGSRMWTYFTMLPHIDSRKMKNGARDLIIFPWEEEEMRKEAERAIKEDAGRFEEFMKTKKTDYYGR
;
A
#
# COMPACT_ATOMS: atom_id res chain seq x y z
N MET A 1 48.66 37.87 69.41
CA MET A 1 48.21 36.80 68.49
C MET A 1 46.73 37.00 68.33
N ASP A 2 46.35 37.62 67.22
CA ASP A 2 45.10 38.35 67.14
C ASP A 2 43.92 37.40 66.91
N LEU A 3 42.95 37.49 67.83
CA LEU A 3 41.69 36.73 67.80
C LEU A 3 40.96 36.87 66.45
N SER A 4 41.15 38.00 65.76
CA SER A 4 40.64 38.26 64.41
C SER A 4 41.20 37.32 63.34
N ILE A 5 42.48 36.95 63.42
CA ILE A 5 43.11 36.01 62.48
C ILE A 5 42.58 34.59 62.71
N PHE A 6 42.34 34.22 63.97
CA PHE A 6 41.76 32.92 64.31
C PHE A 6 40.32 32.77 63.82
N ILE A 7 39.51 33.83 63.96
CA ILE A 7 38.13 33.86 63.46
C ILE A 7 38.10 33.80 61.93
N PHE A 8 39.03 34.50 61.26
CA PHE A 8 39.14 34.45 59.80
C PHE A 8 39.55 33.05 59.31
N CYS A 9 40.56 32.42 59.92
CA CYS A 9 40.98 31.06 59.58
C CYS A 9 39.89 30.02 59.86
N ALA A 10 39.16 30.15 60.97
CA ALA A 10 38.02 29.28 61.28
C ALA A 10 36.87 29.46 60.28
N GLY A 11 36.58 30.69 59.86
CA GLY A 11 35.58 31.00 58.84
C GLY A 11 35.95 30.41 57.47
N VAL A 12 37.21 30.53 57.06
CA VAL A 12 37.70 29.95 55.80
C VAL A 12 37.67 28.42 55.85
N ALA A 13 38.05 27.80 56.96
CA ALA A 13 37.99 26.34 57.12
C ALA A 13 36.54 25.82 57.04
N LEU A 14 35.58 26.54 57.64
CA LEU A 14 34.16 26.19 57.61
C LEU A 14 33.57 26.36 56.21
N LEU A 15 34.01 27.38 55.46
CA LEU A 15 33.63 27.60 54.07
C LEU A 15 34.21 26.52 53.13
N ILE A 16 35.44 26.06 53.38
CA ILE A 16 36.05 24.93 52.65
C ILE A 16 35.30 23.63 52.96
N LEU A 17 34.94 23.36 54.22
CA LEU A 17 34.15 22.18 54.58
C LEU A 17 32.74 22.20 53.96
N VAL A 18 32.10 23.37 53.89
CA VAL A 18 30.81 23.53 53.20
C VAL A 18 30.96 23.33 51.70
N LEU A 19 32.04 23.83 51.07
CA LEU A 19 32.32 23.57 49.66
C LEU A 19 32.61 22.08 49.38
N ILE A 20 33.34 21.39 50.25
CA ILE A 20 33.56 19.94 50.14
C ILE A 20 32.23 19.19 50.29
N ALA A 21 31.40 19.54 51.26
CA ALA A 21 30.08 18.92 51.45
C ALA A 21 29.11 19.21 50.29
N VAL A 22 29.12 20.41 49.71
CA VAL A 22 28.33 20.75 48.51
C VAL A 22 28.86 20.05 47.25
N CYS A 23 30.18 19.86 47.16
CA CYS A 23 30.81 19.04 46.12
C CYS A 23 30.46 17.56 46.28
N ASP A 24 30.51 16.99 47.49
CA ASP A 24 30.13 15.60 47.75
C ASP A 24 28.62 15.37 47.52
N VAL A 25 27.76 16.30 47.95
CA VAL A 25 26.31 16.26 47.68
C VAL A 25 25.98 16.48 46.19
N SER A 26 26.79 17.24 45.44
CA SER A 26 26.65 17.34 43.97
C SER A 26 27.22 16.13 43.23
N VAL A 27 28.14 15.38 43.84
CA VAL A 27 28.80 14.20 43.23
C VAL A 27 27.99 12.91 43.45
N GLU A 28 27.08 12.87 44.44
CA GLU A 28 26.18 11.72 44.67
C GLU A 28 24.91 11.73 43.79
N GLY A 29 24.73 12.70 42.88
CA GLY A 29 23.47 12.90 42.15
C GLY A 29 23.55 13.18 40.65
N HIS A 30 24.74 13.18 40.04
CA HIS A 30 24.90 13.31 38.58
C HIS A 30 25.89 12.29 38.05
N LYS A 31 25.46 11.01 38.05
CA LYS A 31 25.97 10.07 37.06
C LYS A 31 25.64 10.70 35.70
N ARG A 32 26.67 11.02 34.90
CA ARG A 32 26.50 11.34 33.47
C ARG A 32 25.47 10.33 32.93
N PRO A 33 24.43 10.75 32.19
CA PRO A 33 23.67 9.77 31.43
C PRO A 33 24.73 9.02 30.64
N ALA A 34 24.75 7.70 30.77
CA ALA A 34 25.48 6.89 29.80
C ALA A 34 25.09 7.44 28.41
N PRO A 35 26.03 7.63 27.46
CA PRO A 35 25.62 7.91 26.08
C PRO A 35 24.48 6.95 25.77
N PRO A 36 23.31 7.41 25.26
CA PRO A 36 22.11 6.60 25.21
C PRO A 36 22.54 5.24 24.73
N ARG A 37 22.51 4.27 25.65
CA ARG A 37 22.79 2.90 25.29
C ARG A 37 21.59 2.61 24.43
N ILE A 38 21.74 2.79 23.11
CA ILE A 38 21.01 1.99 22.14
C ILE A 38 21.07 0.61 22.78
N PRO A 39 19.95 0.03 23.23
CA PRO A 39 20.01 -1.30 23.77
C PRO A 39 20.68 -2.10 22.67
N CYS A 40 21.92 -2.55 22.93
CA CYS A 40 22.62 -3.40 22.00
C CYS A 40 21.59 -4.49 21.69
N PRO A 41 21.24 -4.72 20.42
CA PRO A 41 20.18 -5.65 20.09
C PRO A 41 20.47 -6.91 20.90
N PRO A 42 19.48 -7.41 21.68
CA PRO A 42 19.69 -8.65 22.42
C PRO A 42 20.30 -9.62 21.43
N LYS A 43 21.48 -10.18 21.78
CA LYS A 43 22.22 -11.10 20.91
C LYS A 43 21.17 -11.95 20.22
N LEU A 44 21.09 -11.83 18.89
CA LEU A 44 20.16 -12.58 18.05
C LEU A 44 20.49 -14.05 18.25
N ILE A 45 19.99 -14.62 19.34
CA ILE A 45 19.67 -16.02 19.41
C ILE A 45 18.59 -16.11 18.35
N MET A 46 18.99 -16.58 17.17
CA MET A 46 18.05 -17.02 16.14
C MET A 46 17.22 -18.10 16.81
N ALA A 47 16.12 -17.70 17.45
CA ALA A 47 15.19 -18.62 18.01
C ALA A 47 14.64 -19.44 16.84
N PRO A 48 14.72 -20.78 16.89
CA PRO A 48 14.13 -21.62 15.87
C PRO A 48 12.62 -21.43 15.96
N GLY A 49 12.06 -20.63 15.06
CA GLY A 49 10.64 -20.27 15.08
C GLY A 49 10.32 -18.90 14.52
N MET A 50 11.02 -18.43 13.47
CA MET A 50 10.53 -17.29 12.71
C MET A 50 9.21 -17.70 12.05
N LYS A 51 8.09 -17.34 12.69
CA LYS A 51 6.78 -17.32 12.04
C LYS A 51 6.97 -16.55 10.74
N TYR A 52 6.61 -17.18 9.62
CA TYR A 52 6.65 -16.58 8.29
C TYR A 52 6.06 -15.16 8.36
N GLN A 53 6.90 -14.14 8.19
CA GLN A 53 6.41 -12.77 8.12
C GLN A 53 5.63 -12.65 6.82
N ARG A 54 4.33 -12.36 6.89
CA ARG A 54 3.52 -12.11 5.70
C ARG A 54 3.70 -10.66 5.28
N LEU A 55 3.73 -10.41 3.97
CA LEU A 55 3.69 -9.05 3.45
C LEU A 55 2.24 -8.53 3.54
N THR A 56 1.94 -7.85 4.63
CA THR A 56 0.61 -7.28 4.88
C THR A 56 0.45 -5.93 4.19
N ILE A 57 -0.80 -5.57 3.89
CA ILE A 57 -1.15 -4.24 3.36
C ILE A 57 -0.65 -3.11 4.28
N LYS A 58 -0.71 -3.29 5.60
CA LYS A 58 -0.15 -2.31 6.54
C LYS A 58 1.34 -2.09 6.35
N ALA A 59 2.13 -3.13 6.10
CA ALA A 59 3.56 -2.98 5.82
C ALA A 59 3.77 -2.13 4.57
N ILE A 60 3.02 -2.42 3.51
CA ILE A 60 3.06 -1.67 2.24
C ILE A 60 2.71 -0.19 2.44
N ILE A 61 1.62 0.11 3.14
CA ILE A 61 1.22 1.50 3.43
C ILE A 61 2.29 2.23 4.24
N ARG A 62 2.93 1.57 5.21
CA ARG A 62 4.03 2.18 5.98
C ARG A 62 5.27 2.42 5.12
N TRP A 63 5.53 1.57 4.13
CA TRP A 63 6.59 1.79 3.17
C TRP A 63 6.30 2.99 2.28
N GLU A 64 5.08 3.09 1.75
CA GLU A 64 4.64 4.24 0.93
C GLU A 64 4.76 5.55 1.72
N GLN A 65 4.42 5.55 3.01
CA GLN A 65 4.59 6.69 3.92
C GLN A 65 6.05 7.05 4.19
N LEU A 66 6.96 6.07 4.20
CA LEU A 66 8.38 6.30 4.48
C LEU A 66 9.14 6.80 3.23
N ARG A 67 8.74 6.34 2.04
CA ARG A 67 9.41 6.66 0.76
C ARG A 67 8.69 7.71 -0.08
N GLU A 68 7.48 8.13 0.32
CA GLU A 68 6.64 9.11 -0.38
C GLU A 68 6.44 8.78 -1.87
N LYS A 69 6.33 7.49 -2.18
CA LYS A 69 6.08 6.98 -3.54
C LYS A 69 5.16 5.77 -3.50
N SER A 70 4.41 5.58 -4.58
CA SER A 70 3.53 4.41 -4.74
C SER A 70 4.36 3.12 -4.74
N PHE A 71 3.82 2.06 -4.14
CA PHE A 71 4.47 0.75 -4.11
C PHE A 71 4.76 0.18 -5.50
N SER A 72 3.97 0.57 -6.52
CA SER A 72 4.20 0.16 -7.91
C SER A 72 5.51 0.72 -8.51
N LEU A 73 6.07 1.78 -7.93
CA LEU A 73 7.33 2.41 -8.35
C LEU A 73 8.54 1.96 -7.52
N MET A 74 8.40 0.87 -6.76
CA MET A 74 9.51 0.32 -5.97
C MET A 74 10.66 -0.14 -6.88
N ASP A 75 11.87 0.29 -6.56
CA ASP A 75 13.08 -0.12 -7.25
C ASP A 75 13.81 -1.20 -6.44
N TYR A 76 13.81 -2.43 -6.95
CA TYR A 76 14.50 -3.57 -6.35
C TYR A 76 16.04 -3.51 -6.51
N THR A 77 16.57 -2.52 -7.23
CA THR A 77 18.01 -2.27 -7.33
C THR A 77 18.47 -1.21 -6.33
N ASP A 78 17.56 -0.38 -5.82
CA ASP A 78 17.86 0.61 -4.80
C ASP A 78 17.95 -0.04 -3.41
N LYS A 79 19.11 0.10 -2.79
CA LYS A 79 19.38 -0.42 -1.45
C LYS A 79 18.46 0.20 -0.42
N GLU A 80 18.13 1.48 -0.54
CA GLU A 80 17.29 2.16 0.45
C GLU A 80 15.84 1.67 0.39
N ASP A 81 15.31 1.41 -0.79
CA ASP A 81 13.98 0.83 -0.98
C ASP A 81 13.86 -0.55 -0.33
N ILE A 82 14.87 -1.41 -0.53
CA ILE A 82 14.92 -2.75 0.06
C ILE A 82 15.07 -2.67 1.58
N GLU A 83 16.02 -1.88 2.10
CA GLU A 83 16.21 -1.69 3.54
C GLU A 83 14.94 -1.18 4.21
N SER A 84 14.24 -0.25 3.56
CA SER A 84 12.98 0.32 4.02
C SER A 84 11.85 -0.71 4.02
N LEU A 85 11.75 -1.56 2.98
CA LEU A 85 10.75 -2.62 2.91
C LEU A 85 10.95 -3.64 4.03
N LEU A 86 12.20 -4.08 4.18
CA LEU A 86 12.63 -5.00 5.22
C LEU A 86 12.33 -4.43 6.62
N TYR A 87 12.59 -3.15 6.84
CA TYR A 87 12.23 -2.47 8.08
C TYR A 87 10.73 -2.50 8.37
N VAL A 88 9.89 -2.12 7.40
CA VAL A 88 8.43 -2.05 7.63
C VAL A 88 7.84 -3.44 7.89
N MET A 89 8.33 -4.47 7.22
CA MET A 89 7.94 -5.86 7.47
C MET A 89 8.34 -6.32 8.87
N TYR A 90 9.48 -5.84 9.38
CA TYR A 90 9.92 -6.13 10.73
C TYR A 90 9.03 -5.47 11.78
N ILE A 91 8.78 -4.16 11.69
CA ILE A 91 8.01 -3.42 12.72
C ILE A 91 6.51 -3.71 12.71
N THR A 92 5.98 -4.19 11.58
CA THR A 92 4.56 -4.55 11.47
C THR A 92 4.27 -5.96 11.95
N SER A 93 5.31 -6.76 12.21
CA SER A 93 5.19 -8.05 12.90
C SER A 93 5.09 -7.86 14.42
N ASP A 94 4.73 -8.93 15.16
CA ASP A 94 4.60 -8.94 16.63
C ASP A 94 5.91 -8.67 17.41
N LYS A 95 6.94 -8.14 16.76
CA LYS A 95 8.27 -7.88 17.31
C LYS A 95 8.33 -6.48 17.91
N PRO A 96 9.20 -6.26 18.93
CA PRO A 96 9.41 -4.93 19.47
C PRO A 96 9.87 -3.96 18.37
N GLY A 97 9.24 -2.80 18.29
CA GLY A 97 9.57 -1.76 17.33
C GLY A 97 10.91 -1.09 17.64
N TYR A 98 11.67 -0.80 16.60
CA TYR A 98 12.85 0.06 16.63
C TYR A 98 12.63 1.21 15.66
N THR A 99 13.38 2.31 15.81
CA THR A 99 13.40 3.37 14.79
C THR A 99 14.19 2.90 13.56
N PHE A 100 13.93 3.52 12.41
CA PHE A 100 14.59 3.17 11.15
C PHE A 100 16.12 3.28 11.25
N GLU A 101 16.64 4.30 11.93
CA GLU A 101 18.08 4.49 12.12
C GLU A 101 18.74 3.35 12.91
N VAL A 102 18.10 2.88 13.99
CA VAL A 102 18.58 1.75 14.78
C VAL A 102 18.52 0.47 13.95
N PHE A 103 17.46 0.30 13.16
CA PHE A 103 17.33 -0.83 12.26
C PHE A 103 18.43 -0.88 11.18
N ARG A 104 18.87 0.27 10.65
CA ARG A 104 20.02 0.32 9.71
C ARG A 104 21.32 -0.24 10.30
N GLN A 105 21.51 -0.12 11.61
CA GLN A 105 22.67 -0.72 12.28
C GLN A 105 22.55 -2.24 12.40
N VAL A 106 21.31 -2.75 12.53
CA VAL A 106 21.03 -4.19 12.60
C VAL A 106 21.13 -4.85 11.23
N ILE A 107 20.62 -4.19 10.18
CA ILE A 107 20.68 -4.70 8.80
C ILE A 107 22.09 -4.64 8.20
N ALA A 108 23.01 -3.89 8.82
CA ALA A 108 24.43 -3.93 8.46
C ALA A 108 25.09 -5.30 8.75
N ASP A 109 24.49 -6.13 9.62
CA ASP A 109 24.91 -7.52 9.77
C ASP A 109 24.47 -8.35 8.56
N GLU A 110 25.45 -8.84 7.81
CA GLU A 110 25.24 -9.63 6.59
C GLU A 110 24.42 -10.91 6.85
N ARG A 111 24.53 -11.52 8.03
CA ARG A 111 23.76 -12.71 8.39
C ARG A 111 22.28 -12.40 8.57
N PHE A 112 22.00 -11.25 9.19
CA PHE A 112 20.63 -10.79 9.39
C PHE A 112 20.00 -10.36 8.06
N MET A 113 20.74 -9.60 7.25
CA MET A 113 20.30 -9.17 5.93
C MET A 113 20.02 -10.36 5.00
N SER A 114 20.93 -11.33 4.92
CA SER A 114 20.75 -12.51 4.06
C SER A 114 19.55 -13.37 4.48
N ALA A 115 19.34 -13.56 5.79
CA ALA A 115 18.16 -14.27 6.29
C ALA A 115 16.85 -13.56 5.91
N MET A 116 16.79 -12.24 6.11
CA MET A 116 15.56 -11.48 5.84
C MET A 116 15.28 -11.31 4.36
N SER A 117 16.32 -11.17 3.53
CA SER A 117 16.20 -11.17 2.07
C SER A 117 15.76 -12.54 1.54
N TYR A 118 16.23 -13.64 2.14
CA TYR A 118 15.76 -14.99 1.80
C TYR A 118 14.27 -15.17 2.13
N ASP A 119 13.83 -14.73 3.31
CA ASP A 119 12.42 -14.74 3.69
C ASP A 119 11.56 -13.89 2.74
N LEU A 120 12.03 -12.68 2.40
CA LEU A 120 11.37 -11.81 1.42
C LEU A 120 11.27 -12.48 0.04
N GLY A 121 12.35 -13.08 -0.45
CA GLY A 121 12.36 -13.80 -1.73
C GLY A 121 11.34 -14.94 -1.75
N ARG A 122 11.27 -15.72 -0.68
CA ARG A 122 10.28 -16.79 -0.53
C ARG A 122 8.84 -16.25 -0.50
N ILE A 123 8.59 -15.13 0.17
CA ILE A 123 7.26 -14.49 0.18
C ILE A 123 6.89 -14.05 -1.24
N MET A 124 7.83 -13.41 -1.96
CA MET A 124 7.61 -12.98 -3.34
C MET A 124 7.32 -14.16 -4.28
N GLU A 125 8.04 -15.27 -4.13
CA GLU A 125 7.76 -16.50 -4.88
C GLU A 125 6.36 -17.06 -4.60
N ILE A 126 5.89 -16.99 -3.35
CA ILE A 126 4.52 -17.40 -2.99
C ILE A 126 3.51 -16.43 -3.60
N VAL A 127 3.73 -15.12 -3.50
CA VAL A 127 2.84 -14.09 -4.06
C VAL A 127 2.71 -14.23 -5.57
N ASP A 128 3.81 -14.56 -6.29
CA ASP A 128 3.78 -14.74 -7.74
C ASP A 128 2.88 -15.92 -8.18
N GLN A 129 2.67 -16.93 -7.32
CA GLN A 129 1.76 -18.03 -7.61
C GLN A 129 0.28 -17.61 -7.66
N PHE A 130 -0.09 -16.61 -6.84
CA PHE A 130 -1.47 -16.12 -6.74
C PHE A 130 -1.75 -14.92 -7.63
N ARG A 131 -0.71 -14.34 -8.22
CA ARG A 131 -0.84 -13.33 -9.26
C ARG A 131 -1.62 -13.94 -10.42
N LYS A 132 -2.87 -13.51 -10.61
CA LYS A 132 -3.64 -13.82 -11.82
C LYS A 132 -2.73 -13.53 -13.02
N LYS A 133 -2.49 -14.52 -13.88
CA LYS A 133 -1.90 -14.30 -15.20
C LYS A 133 -2.93 -13.53 -16.02
N THR A 134 -3.09 -12.25 -15.75
CA THR A 134 -4.00 -11.40 -16.48
C THR A 134 -3.52 -11.38 -17.92
N THR A 135 -4.22 -12.11 -18.78
CA THR A 135 -4.14 -11.91 -20.23
C THR A 135 -4.45 -10.45 -20.48
N VAL A 136 -3.55 -9.79 -21.20
CA VAL A 136 -3.34 -8.34 -21.33
C VAL A 136 -4.55 -7.55 -21.90
N SER A 137 -5.73 -8.15 -21.99
CA SER A 137 -6.91 -7.60 -22.68
C SER A 137 -7.98 -6.96 -21.79
N ASP A 138 -7.91 -7.05 -20.46
CA ASP A 138 -9.01 -6.61 -19.57
C ASP A 138 -8.68 -5.46 -18.59
N LEU A 139 -7.44 -5.00 -18.50
CA LEU A 139 -7.20 -3.68 -17.92
C LEU A 139 -7.31 -2.65 -19.04
N GLY A 140 -8.52 -2.14 -19.23
CA GLY A 140 -8.71 -0.89 -19.96
C GLY A 140 -7.73 0.14 -19.43
N SER A 141 -6.92 0.69 -20.33
CA SER A 141 -5.90 1.69 -20.09
C SER A 141 -6.45 2.81 -19.20
N THR A 142 -6.25 2.68 -17.90
CA THR A 142 -6.49 3.79 -16.99
C THR A 142 -5.19 4.57 -17.01
N GLU A 143 -5.15 5.62 -17.83
CA GLU A 143 -4.16 6.70 -17.72
C GLU A 143 -4.36 7.42 -16.37
N GLY A 144 -4.14 6.70 -15.28
CA GLY A 144 -4.15 7.21 -13.92
C GLY A 144 -2.71 7.28 -13.42
N SER A 145 -2.35 8.36 -12.75
CA SER A 145 -1.12 8.40 -11.94
C SER A 145 -1.07 7.17 -11.03
N PRO A 146 0.12 6.61 -10.75
CA PRO A 146 0.23 5.43 -9.91
C PRO A 146 -0.43 5.70 -8.55
N GLU A 147 -1.57 5.07 -8.32
CA GLU A 147 -2.34 5.25 -7.09
C GLU A 147 -1.59 4.61 -5.92
N TYR A 148 -1.75 5.19 -4.74
CA TYR A 148 -1.21 4.63 -3.52
C TYR A 148 -2.09 3.46 -3.08
N ILE A 149 -1.47 2.35 -2.67
CA ILE A 149 -2.23 1.23 -2.10
C ILE A 149 -3.00 1.70 -0.86
N GLY A 150 -2.43 2.64 -0.10
CA GLY A 150 -3.12 3.31 0.99
C GLY A 150 -4.45 3.97 0.60
N SER A 151 -4.56 4.63 -0.55
CA SER A 151 -5.81 5.28 -0.97
C SER A 151 -6.87 4.26 -1.42
N ILE A 152 -6.45 3.20 -2.12
CA ILE A 152 -7.33 2.11 -2.56
C ILE A 152 -7.92 1.41 -1.33
N VAL A 153 -7.08 1.00 -0.39
CA VAL A 153 -7.50 0.29 0.83
C VAL A 153 -8.38 1.18 1.70
N SER A 154 -8.05 2.46 1.83
CA SER A 154 -8.90 3.41 2.56
C SER A 154 -10.30 3.52 1.95
N THR A 155 -10.39 3.53 0.62
CA THR A 155 -11.68 3.56 -0.09
C THR A 155 -12.47 2.27 0.16
N LEU A 156 -11.82 1.11 0.13
CA LEU A 156 -12.47 -0.17 0.43
C LEU A 156 -12.98 -0.23 1.89
N ILE A 157 -12.21 0.29 2.85
CA ILE A 157 -12.64 0.39 4.25
C ILE A 157 -13.86 1.30 4.38
N MET A 158 -13.85 2.47 3.72
CA MET A 158 -15.03 3.36 3.70
C MET A 158 -16.24 2.72 3.03
N ALA A 159 -16.04 1.81 2.07
CA ALA A 159 -17.09 1.02 1.43
C ALA A 159 -17.65 -0.12 2.31
N GLY A 160 -17.05 -0.36 3.48
CA GLY A 160 -17.51 -1.35 4.46
C GLY A 160 -16.61 -2.57 4.64
N LEU A 161 -15.39 -2.58 4.07
CA LEU A 161 -14.40 -3.62 4.37
C LEU A 161 -13.91 -3.47 5.81
N ASP A 162 -13.80 -4.58 6.53
CA ASP A 162 -13.29 -4.55 7.91
C ASP A 162 -11.84 -4.02 7.94
N ALA A 163 -11.63 -2.98 8.74
CA ALA A 163 -10.33 -2.29 8.82
C ALA A 163 -9.25 -3.17 9.46
N HIS A 164 -9.62 -4.05 10.39
CA HIS A 164 -8.67 -4.93 11.05
C HIS A 164 -8.12 -5.97 10.06
N TYR A 165 -9.02 -6.62 9.33
CA TYR A 165 -8.71 -7.54 8.25
C TYR A 165 -7.89 -6.83 7.15
N ALA A 166 -8.38 -5.70 6.64
CA ALA A 166 -7.76 -4.98 5.52
C ALA A 166 -6.30 -4.57 5.80
N LEU A 167 -5.98 -4.22 7.04
CA LEU A 167 -4.64 -3.76 7.39
C LEU A 167 -3.72 -4.90 7.85
N ASN A 168 -4.20 -5.84 8.67
CA ASN A 168 -3.34 -6.81 9.35
C ASN A 168 -3.37 -8.21 8.72
N GLU A 169 -4.45 -8.59 8.06
CA GLU A 169 -4.63 -9.96 7.55
C GLU A 169 -4.61 -10.04 6.02
N MET A 170 -5.06 -8.99 5.33
CA MET A 170 -5.14 -8.93 3.88
C MET A 170 -3.73 -8.92 3.25
N GLU A 171 -3.56 -9.74 2.21
CA GLU A 171 -2.34 -9.82 1.41
C GLU A 171 -2.50 -9.05 0.10
N LEU A 172 -1.37 -8.71 -0.55
CA LEU A 172 -1.38 -7.83 -1.73
C LEU A 172 -2.18 -8.40 -2.92
N TYR A 173 -2.16 -9.71 -3.11
CA TYR A 173 -2.86 -10.37 -4.23
C TYR A 173 -4.38 -10.48 -4.03
N ASP A 174 -4.88 -10.21 -2.82
CA ASP A 174 -6.32 -10.19 -2.55
C ASP A 174 -6.96 -8.86 -2.98
N LEU A 175 -6.18 -7.78 -3.08
CA LEU A 175 -6.69 -6.45 -3.46
C LEU A 175 -7.48 -6.44 -4.77
N PRO A 176 -6.99 -7.05 -5.87
CA PRO A 176 -7.75 -7.08 -7.13
C PRO A 176 -9.13 -7.73 -6.97
N LEU A 177 -9.27 -8.76 -6.14
CA LEU A 177 -10.56 -9.43 -5.91
C LEU A 177 -11.58 -8.47 -5.29
N TYR A 178 -11.18 -7.72 -4.26
CA TYR A 178 -12.05 -6.74 -3.61
C TYR A 178 -12.34 -5.53 -4.49
N LEU A 179 -11.35 -5.09 -5.28
CA LEU A 179 -11.52 -3.99 -6.22
C LEU A 179 -12.54 -4.34 -7.32
N GLU A 180 -12.41 -5.53 -7.93
CA GLU A 180 -13.38 -6.03 -8.92
C GLU A 180 -14.80 -6.10 -8.34
N ALA A 181 -14.94 -6.55 -7.09
CA ALA A 181 -16.23 -6.62 -6.41
C ALA A 181 -16.81 -5.23 -6.12
N TYR A 182 -15.97 -4.29 -5.68
CA TYR A 182 -16.35 -2.91 -5.43
C TYR A 182 -16.79 -2.20 -6.71
N GLU A 183 -16.03 -2.34 -7.80
CA GLU A 183 -16.39 -1.76 -9.09
C GLU A 183 -17.70 -2.32 -9.63
N ARG A 184 -17.93 -3.63 -9.52
CA ARG A 184 -19.20 -4.26 -9.91
C ARG A 184 -20.37 -3.69 -9.14
N LYS A 185 -20.26 -3.63 -7.81
CA LYS A 185 -21.30 -3.05 -6.94
C LYS A 185 -21.58 -1.60 -7.33
N ARG A 186 -20.53 -0.81 -7.58
CA ARG A 186 -20.65 0.60 -7.98
C ARG A 186 -21.33 0.76 -9.34
N LYS A 187 -21.05 -0.12 -10.30
CA LYS A 187 -21.75 -0.15 -11.61
C LYS A 187 -23.23 -0.46 -11.43
N GLU A 188 -23.57 -1.47 -10.64
CA GLU A 188 -24.96 -1.84 -10.32
C GLU A 188 -25.72 -0.67 -9.65
N GLU A 189 -25.09 0.03 -8.71
CA GLU A 189 -25.67 1.21 -8.05
C GLU A 189 -25.91 2.37 -9.03
N MET A 190 -24.97 2.62 -9.93
CA MET A 190 -25.10 3.66 -10.96
C MET A 190 -26.19 3.31 -11.98
N GLU A 191 -26.26 2.06 -12.43
CA GLU A 191 -27.31 1.56 -13.31
C GLU A 191 -28.69 1.59 -12.64
N GLY A 192 -28.76 1.22 -11.37
CA GLY A 192 -29.98 1.33 -10.56
C GLY A 192 -30.43 2.79 -10.41
N SER A 193 -29.50 3.71 -10.15
CA SER A 193 -29.79 5.15 -10.06
C SER A 193 -30.30 5.71 -11.39
N ARG A 194 -29.70 5.30 -12.52
CA ARG A 194 -30.16 5.65 -13.86
C ARG A 194 -31.56 5.10 -14.14
N MET A 195 -31.82 3.85 -13.78
CA MET A 195 -33.14 3.22 -13.93
C MET A 195 -34.21 3.92 -13.09
N TRP A 196 -33.89 4.27 -11.84
CA TRP A 196 -34.83 5.00 -10.99
C TRP A 196 -35.12 6.40 -11.51
N THR A 197 -34.10 7.09 -12.02
CA THR A 197 -34.24 8.38 -12.69
C THR A 197 -35.14 8.27 -13.92
N TYR A 198 -34.98 7.22 -14.71
CA TYR A 198 -35.85 6.91 -15.84
C TYR A 198 -37.32 6.79 -15.41
N PHE A 199 -37.62 5.94 -14.41
CA PHE A 199 -38.99 5.78 -13.91
C PHE A 199 -39.59 7.07 -13.37
N THR A 200 -38.79 7.90 -12.70
CA THR A 200 -39.23 9.19 -12.17
C THR A 200 -39.55 10.19 -13.29
N MET A 201 -38.78 10.15 -14.39
CA MET A 201 -38.96 11.04 -15.54
C MET A 201 -40.02 10.56 -16.54
N LEU A 202 -40.37 9.26 -16.52
CA LEU A 202 -41.35 8.65 -17.45
C LEU A 202 -42.64 9.46 -17.64
N PRO A 203 -43.29 10.00 -16.59
CA PRO A 203 -44.51 10.79 -16.74
C PRO A 203 -44.32 12.10 -17.54
N HIS A 204 -43.06 12.54 -17.69
CA HIS A 204 -42.69 13.83 -18.26
C HIS A 204 -41.96 13.69 -19.62
N ILE A 205 -41.69 12.46 -20.08
CA ILE A 205 -40.95 12.19 -21.32
C ILE A 205 -41.76 11.33 -22.28
N ASP A 206 -41.58 11.58 -23.58
CA ASP A 206 -42.18 10.74 -24.63
C ASP A 206 -41.36 9.45 -24.78
N SER A 207 -41.84 8.37 -24.16
CA SER A 207 -41.18 7.06 -24.16
C SER A 207 -40.93 6.50 -25.56
N ARG A 208 -41.68 6.94 -26.59
CA ARG A 208 -41.48 6.51 -27.98
C ARG A 208 -40.16 7.02 -28.58
N LYS A 209 -39.61 8.09 -28.02
CA LYS A 209 -38.34 8.69 -28.48
C LYS A 209 -37.11 8.00 -27.87
N MET A 210 -37.29 7.16 -26.85
CA MET A 210 -36.21 6.46 -26.14
C MET A 210 -36.12 5.01 -26.60
N LYS A 211 -35.34 4.78 -27.66
CA LYS A 211 -35.21 3.47 -28.31
C LYS A 211 -34.50 2.44 -27.42
N ASN A 212 -33.53 2.88 -26.61
CA ASN A 212 -32.76 2.01 -25.72
C ASN A 212 -33.18 2.16 -24.24
N GLY A 213 -34.37 2.73 -23.98
CA GLY A 213 -34.92 2.89 -22.64
C GLY A 213 -34.05 3.78 -21.75
N ALA A 214 -33.73 3.31 -20.54
CA ALA A 214 -32.95 4.08 -19.57
C ALA A 214 -31.52 4.41 -20.04
N ARG A 215 -30.95 3.64 -20.98
CA ARG A 215 -29.61 3.91 -21.56
C ARG A 215 -29.56 5.21 -22.36
N ASP A 216 -30.69 5.64 -22.93
CA ASP A 216 -30.76 6.89 -23.70
C ASP A 216 -30.72 8.14 -22.80
N LEU A 217 -30.80 8.00 -21.47
CA LEU A 217 -30.64 9.12 -20.54
C LEU A 217 -29.17 9.54 -20.40
N ILE A 218 -28.34 8.58 -19.99
CA ILE A 218 -26.92 8.74 -19.71
C ILE A 218 -26.26 7.42 -20.09
N ILE A 219 -25.25 7.51 -20.94
CA ILE A 219 -24.40 6.38 -21.34
C ILE A 219 -23.20 6.38 -20.40
N PHE A 220 -22.90 5.23 -19.80
CA PHE A 220 -21.72 5.12 -18.93
C PHE A 220 -20.44 4.89 -19.74
N PRO A 221 -19.27 5.34 -19.26
CA PRO A 221 -18.00 5.15 -19.97
C PRO A 221 -17.68 3.68 -20.30
N TRP A 222 -18.09 2.73 -19.46
CA TRP A 222 -17.89 1.30 -19.74
C TRP A 222 -18.85 0.75 -20.79
N GLU A 223 -20.07 1.31 -20.92
CA GLU A 223 -21.00 0.95 -22.00
C GLU A 223 -20.52 1.51 -23.35
N GLU A 224 -19.89 2.70 -23.36
CA GLU A 224 -19.26 3.25 -24.58
C GLU A 224 -18.14 2.35 -25.10
N GLU A 225 -17.30 1.85 -24.20
CA GLU A 225 -16.22 0.92 -24.54
C GLU A 225 -16.76 -0.41 -25.10
N GLU A 226 -17.80 -0.96 -24.49
CA GLU A 226 -18.48 -2.17 -24.97
C GLU A 226 -19.10 -1.95 -26.35
N MET A 227 -19.78 -0.82 -26.56
CA MET A 227 -20.35 -0.45 -27.87
C MET A 227 -19.27 -0.26 -28.93
N ARG A 228 -18.11 0.33 -28.59
CA ARG A 228 -16.99 0.46 -29.53
C ARG A 228 -16.45 -0.91 -29.92
N LYS A 229 -16.20 -1.78 -28.95
CA LYS A 229 -15.74 -3.17 -29.20
C LYS A 229 -16.77 -3.99 -30.00
N GLU A 230 -18.06 -3.76 -29.78
CA GLU A 230 -19.12 -4.41 -30.56
C GLU A 230 -19.20 -3.86 -31.99
N ALA A 231 -19.07 -2.55 -32.18
CA ALA A 231 -19.02 -1.95 -33.51
C ALA A 231 -17.80 -2.43 -34.31
N GLU A 232 -16.63 -2.54 -33.68
CA GLU A 232 -15.43 -3.11 -34.31
C GLU A 232 -15.62 -4.57 -34.73
N ARG A 233 -16.27 -5.38 -33.87
CA ARG A 233 -16.61 -6.78 -34.20
C ARG A 233 -17.60 -6.85 -35.37
N ALA A 234 -18.65 -6.03 -35.36
CA ALA A 234 -19.63 -5.98 -36.44
C ALA A 234 -19.00 -5.57 -37.77
N ILE A 235 -18.13 -4.55 -37.78
CA ILE A 235 -17.39 -4.14 -38.98
C ILE A 235 -16.51 -5.28 -39.50
N LYS A 236 -15.85 -6.02 -38.61
CA LYS A 236 -15.00 -7.16 -39.00
C LYS A 236 -15.80 -8.32 -39.57
N GLU A 237 -16.93 -8.65 -38.96
CA GLU A 237 -17.85 -9.69 -39.46
C GLU A 237 -18.48 -9.29 -40.80
N ASP A 238 -18.88 -8.03 -40.94
CA ASP A 238 -19.47 -7.50 -42.17
C ASP A 238 -18.44 -7.37 -43.29
N ALA A 239 -17.17 -7.06 -42.98
CA ALA A 239 -16.08 -7.13 -43.95
C ALA A 239 -15.88 -8.56 -44.47
N GLY A 240 -15.94 -9.58 -43.60
CA GLY A 240 -15.89 -10.99 -44.00
C GLY A 240 -17.05 -11.38 -44.90
N ARG A 241 -18.29 -11.02 -44.53
CA ARG A 241 -19.49 -11.25 -45.35
C ARG A 241 -19.44 -10.50 -46.68
N PHE A 242 -18.90 -9.29 -46.70
CA PHE A 242 -18.72 -8.51 -47.92
C PHE A 242 -17.70 -9.14 -48.86
N GLU A 243 -16.58 -9.67 -48.34
CA GLU A 243 -15.61 -10.40 -49.16
C GLU A 243 -16.22 -11.68 -49.76
N GLU A 244 -17.01 -12.42 -49.00
CA GLU A 244 -17.75 -13.60 -49.49
C GLU A 244 -18.74 -13.21 -50.59
N PHE A 245 -19.49 -12.13 -50.39
CA PHE A 245 -20.40 -11.59 -51.40
C PHE A 245 -19.66 -11.18 -52.68
N MET A 246 -18.51 -10.51 -52.58
CA MET A 246 -17.70 -10.10 -53.75
C MET A 246 -17.06 -11.28 -54.50
N LYS A 247 -16.87 -12.42 -53.84
CA LYS A 247 -16.39 -13.67 -54.46
C LYS A 247 -17.49 -14.42 -55.21
N THR A 248 -18.77 -14.24 -54.84
CA THR A 248 -19.89 -14.80 -55.61
C THR A 248 -20.02 -14.10 -56.97
N LYS A 249 -19.87 -14.85 -58.07
CA LYS A 249 -20.02 -14.31 -59.43
C LYS A 249 -21.50 -14.10 -59.75
N LYS A 250 -21.80 -13.03 -60.49
CA LYS A 250 -23.15 -12.64 -60.99
C LYS A 250 -23.92 -13.74 -61.75
N THR A 251 -23.31 -14.86 -62.10
CA THR A 251 -23.89 -15.94 -62.89
C THR A 251 -24.90 -16.81 -62.16
N ASP A 252 -24.93 -16.77 -60.81
CA ASP A 252 -25.81 -17.65 -60.03
C ASP A 252 -27.17 -17.01 -59.68
N TYR A 253 -27.38 -15.73 -60.01
CA TYR A 253 -28.66 -15.04 -59.77
C TYR A 253 -29.72 -15.32 -60.85
N TYR A 254 -29.31 -15.84 -62.01
CA TYR A 254 -30.22 -16.31 -63.05
C TYR A 254 -29.86 -17.76 -63.37
N GLY A 255 -30.52 -18.69 -62.68
CA GLY A 255 -30.30 -20.11 -62.86
C GLY A 255 -30.37 -20.54 -64.32
N ARG A 256 -29.27 -21.12 -64.81
CA ARG A 256 -29.24 -22.06 -65.92
C ARG A 256 -28.04 -22.98 -65.82
#